data_AF-A0A6C2UGE0-F1
#
_entry.id   AF-A0A6C2UGE0-F1
#
_cell.length_a   1.000
_cell.length_b   1.000
_cell.length_c   1.000
_cell.angle_alpha   90.00
_cell.angle_beta   90.00
_cell.angle_gamma   90.00
#
_symmetry.space_group_name_H-M   'P 1'
#
loop_
_entity.id
_entity.type
_entity.pdbx_description
1 polymer ?
#
loop_
_entity_poly.entity_id
_entity_poly.type
_entity_poly.pdbx_seq_one_letter_code
_entity_poly.pdbx_strand_id
1 'polypeptide(L)'
;MRYEWNPEKNEQLKRERGVSFEQVLFHLSEGAVWKVADHPNQKKYPGQRIYFVNIDEYIYIVPYVIGKDCVFLKTIIPSRKATRDYRSEHDENAD
;
A
#
# COMPACT_ATOMS: atom_id res chain seq x y z
N MET A 1 -10.18 -7.63 12.07
CA MET A 1 -8.90 -6.92 12.30
C MET A 1 -9.11 -5.44 12.02
N ARG A 2 -8.60 -4.55 12.89
CA ARG A 2 -8.71 -3.09 12.69
C ARG A 2 -7.46 -2.52 12.03
N TYR A 3 -7.58 -1.41 11.31
CA TYR A 3 -6.43 -0.71 10.76
C TYR A 3 -6.06 0.49 11.63
N GLU A 4 -4.77 0.69 11.82
CA GLU A 4 -4.21 1.79 12.59
C GLU A 4 -3.05 2.46 11.83
N TRP A 5 -2.84 3.75 12.10
CA TRP A 5 -1.72 4.52 11.59
C TRP A 5 -1.41 5.67 12.54
N ASN A 6 -0.25 6.29 12.38
CA ASN A 6 0.06 7.54 13.07
C ASN A 6 -0.72 8.70 12.40
N PRO A 7 -1.55 9.47 13.13
CA PRO A 7 -2.34 10.56 12.57
C PRO A 7 -1.49 11.70 11.98
N GLU A 8 -0.41 12.09 12.64
CA GLU A 8 0.50 13.15 12.16
C GLU A 8 1.16 12.76 10.84
N LYS A 9 1.52 11.48 10.71
CA LYS A 9 2.06 10.91 9.47
C LYS A 9 1.03 10.96 8.34
N ASN A 10 -0.23 10.69 8.66
CA ASN A 10 -1.31 10.77 7.69
C ASN A 10 -1.47 12.19 7.15
N GLU A 11 -1.49 13.17 8.05
CA GLU A 11 -1.58 14.59 7.69
C GLU A 11 -0.36 15.05 6.89
N GLN A 12 0.84 14.52 7.19
CA GLN A 12 2.03 14.73 6.38
C GLN A 12 1.85 14.18 4.95
N LEU A 13 1.36 12.96 4.80
CA LEU A 13 1.15 12.33 3.49
C LEU A 13 0.10 13.08 2.66
N LYS A 14 -0.97 13.58 3.29
CA LYS A 14 -1.97 14.43 2.64
C LYS A 14 -1.32 15.70 2.07
N ARG A 15 -0.52 16.41 2.87
CA ARG A 15 0.15 17.65 2.44
C ARG A 15 1.23 17.44 1.38
N GLU A 16 2.07 16.42 1.54
CA GLU A 16 3.26 16.23 0.68
C GLU A 16 2.95 15.45 -0.59
N ARG A 17 1.98 14.54 -0.57
CA ARG A 17 1.75 13.55 -1.62
C ARG A 17 0.31 13.48 -2.11
N GLY A 18 -0.60 14.22 -1.49
CA GLY A 18 -2.02 14.22 -1.86
C GLY A 18 -2.74 12.90 -1.62
N VAL A 19 -2.17 12.01 -0.77
CA VAL A 19 -2.74 10.69 -0.46
C VAL A 19 -2.84 10.48 1.04
N SER A 20 -3.80 9.64 1.47
CA SER A 20 -4.04 9.38 2.89
C SER A 20 -4.27 7.90 3.19
N PHE A 21 -4.13 7.53 4.46
CA PHE A 21 -4.41 6.17 4.91
C PHE A 21 -5.90 5.85 4.83
N GLU A 22 -6.80 6.83 5.01
CA GLU A 22 -8.24 6.63 4.81
C GLU A 22 -8.54 6.26 3.35
N GLN A 23 -7.88 6.93 2.39
CA GLN A 23 -8.01 6.59 0.98
C GLN A 23 -7.49 5.18 0.71
N VAL A 24 -6.30 4.83 1.23
CA VAL A 24 -5.78 3.47 1.13
C VAL A 24 -6.75 2.45 1.70
N LEU A 25 -7.32 2.69 2.88
CA LEU A 25 -8.30 1.78 3.48
C LEU A 25 -9.53 1.57 2.62
N PHE A 26 -10.06 2.65 2.05
CA PHE A 26 -11.20 2.58 1.14
C PHE A 26 -10.88 1.64 -0.04
N HIS A 27 -9.73 1.81 -0.70
CA HIS A 27 -9.32 0.93 -1.79
C HIS A 27 -9.03 -0.51 -1.32
N LEU A 28 -8.47 -0.69 -0.12
CA LEU A 28 -8.30 -2.02 0.46
C LEU A 28 -9.64 -2.72 0.71
N SER A 29 -10.68 -2.00 1.16
CA SER A 29 -12.02 -2.57 1.38
C SER A 29 -12.73 -2.93 0.07
N GLU A 30 -12.47 -2.20 -1.00
CA GLU A 30 -12.97 -2.49 -2.35
C GLU A 30 -12.18 -3.64 -3.03
N GLY A 31 -11.16 -4.19 -2.38
CA GLY A 31 -10.35 -5.28 -2.93
C GLY A 31 -9.32 -4.83 -3.98
N ALA A 32 -9.01 -3.53 -4.07
CA ALA A 32 -8.04 -2.98 -5.03
C ALA A 32 -6.57 -3.27 -4.67
N VAL A 33 -6.30 -4.41 -4.04
CA VAL A 33 -4.95 -4.92 -3.78
C VAL A 33 -4.51 -5.71 -5.00
N TRP A 34 -3.48 -5.23 -5.70
CA TRP A 34 -2.87 -5.98 -6.78
C TRP A 34 -2.07 -7.16 -6.25
N LYS A 35 -1.24 -6.93 -5.22
CA LYS A 35 -0.46 -8.00 -4.57
C LYS A 35 -0.01 -7.64 -3.17
N VAL A 36 0.44 -8.68 -2.45
CA VAL A 36 1.09 -8.56 -1.14
C VAL A 36 2.47 -9.21 -1.23
N ALA A 37 3.48 -8.58 -0.66
CA ALA A 37 4.83 -9.15 -0.55
C ALA A 37 5.43 -8.86 0.81
N ASP A 38 6.43 -9.67 1.20
CA ASP A 38 7.25 -9.35 2.36
C ASP A 38 8.22 -8.20 2.02
N HIS A 39 8.55 -7.37 3.02
CA HIS A 39 9.55 -6.34 2.83
C HIS A 39 10.89 -6.99 2.43
N PRO A 40 11.57 -6.56 1.36
CA PRO A 40 12.75 -7.26 0.82
C PRO A 40 13.91 -7.33 1.82
N ASN A 41 14.01 -6.34 2.71
CA ASN A 41 14.97 -6.32 3.80
C ASN A 41 14.32 -6.71 5.14
N GLN A 42 14.00 -7.99 5.32
CA GLN A 42 13.45 -8.52 6.60
C GLN A 42 14.43 -8.38 7.77
N LYS A 43 15.74 -8.38 7.52
CA LYS A 43 16.74 -8.18 8.59
C LYS A 43 16.59 -6.81 9.25
N LYS A 44 16.31 -5.76 8.46
CA LYS A 44 16.08 -4.40 8.96
C LYS A 44 14.62 -4.15 9.37
N TYR A 45 13.67 -4.81 8.72
CA TYR A 45 12.23 -4.62 8.94
C TYR A 45 11.52 -5.96 9.19
N PRO A 46 11.81 -6.63 10.31
CA PRO A 46 11.28 -7.96 10.58
C PRO A 46 9.76 -7.93 10.73
N GLY A 47 9.08 -8.84 10.03
CA GLY A 47 7.62 -8.98 10.06
C GLY A 47 6.87 -7.87 9.31
N GLN A 48 7.58 -6.97 8.61
CA GLN A 48 6.96 -5.97 7.77
C GLN A 48 6.60 -6.57 6.41
N ARG A 49 5.37 -6.34 5.99
CA ARG A 49 4.82 -6.72 4.69
C ARG A 49 4.42 -5.46 3.93
N ILE A 50 4.08 -5.63 2.66
CA ILE A 50 3.79 -4.55 1.73
C ILE A 50 2.51 -4.87 0.99
N TYR A 51 1.53 -3.97 1.06
CA TYR A 51 0.41 -3.94 0.12
C TYR A 51 0.83 -3.16 -1.13
N PHE A 52 0.46 -3.66 -2.29
CA PHE A 52 0.48 -2.93 -3.55
C PHE A 52 -0.96 -2.62 -3.93
N VAL A 53 -1.37 -1.37 -3.73
CA VAL A 53 -2.77 -0.94 -3.85
C VAL A 53 -2.92 -0.11 -5.13
N ASN A 54 -3.88 -0.46 -5.98
CA ASN A 54 -4.26 0.37 -7.12
C ASN A 54 -5.17 1.51 -6.64
N ILE A 55 -4.73 2.75 -6.87
CA ILE A 55 -5.49 3.96 -6.64
C ILE A 55 -5.42 4.74 -7.96
N ASP A 56 -6.56 4.83 -8.66
CA ASP A 56 -6.69 5.53 -9.94
C ASP A 56 -5.62 5.15 -10.98
N GLU A 57 -5.48 3.84 -11.25
CA GLU A 57 -4.52 3.27 -12.23
C GLU A 57 -3.03 3.53 -11.89
N TYR A 58 -2.75 3.80 -10.62
CA TYR A 58 -1.42 3.97 -10.10
C TYR A 58 -1.20 3.11 -8.84
N ILE A 59 -0.11 2.34 -8.83
CA ILE A 59 0.21 1.47 -7.71
C ILE A 59 0.96 2.22 -6.61
N TYR A 60 0.39 2.17 -5.42
CA TYR A 60 1.00 2.63 -4.18
C TYR A 60 1.46 1.43 -3.34
N ILE A 61 2.70 1.52 -2.89
CA ILE A 61 3.33 0.60 -1.94
C ILE A 61 3.00 1.10 -0.53
N VAL A 62 2.34 0.26 0.25
CA VAL A 62 1.93 0.56 1.62
C VAL A 62 2.53 -0.48 2.56
N PRO A 63 3.70 -0.18 3.18
CA PRO A 63 4.28 -1.07 4.17
C PRO A 63 3.43 -1.13 5.43
N TYR A 64 3.27 -2.32 5.99
CA TYR A 64 2.46 -2.57 7.17
C TYR A 64 3.03 -3.68 8.04
N VAL A 65 2.65 -3.70 9.30
CA VAL A 65 2.94 -4.81 10.22
C VAL A 65 1.63 -5.35 10.79
N ILE A 66 1.56 -6.67 10.94
CA ILE A 66 0.41 -7.36 11.54
C ILE A 66 0.70 -7.52 13.03
N GLY A 67 -0.11 -6.89 13.87
CA GLY A 67 -0.14 -7.11 15.32
C GLY A 67 -1.14 -8.19 15.71
N LYS A 68 -1.47 -8.29 17.01
CA LYS A 68 -2.48 -9.25 17.50
C LYS A 68 -3.87 -8.98 16.92
N ASP A 69 -4.35 -7.73 17.03
CA ASP A 69 -5.72 -7.36 16.66
C ASP A 69 -5.80 -6.25 15.61
N CYS A 70 -4.65 -5.71 15.21
CA CYS A 70 -4.57 -4.59 14.26
C CYS A 70 -3.51 -4.78 13.18
N VAL A 71 -3.74 -4.09 12.06
CA VAL A 71 -2.78 -3.88 10.99
C VAL A 71 -2.31 -2.43 11.07
N PHE A 72 -1.01 -2.22 11.31
CA PHE A 72 -0.44 -0.88 11.44
C PHE A 72 0.24 -0.45 10.13
N LEU A 73 -0.31 0.57 9.47
CA LEU A 73 0.22 1.14 8.23
C LEU A 73 1.36 2.12 8.53
N LYS A 74 2.48 1.99 7.82
CA LYS A 74 3.70 2.77 8.08
C LYS A 74 3.80 4.02 7.21
N THR A 75 3.50 3.90 5.92
CA THR A 75 3.65 4.99 4.94
C THR A 75 2.95 4.62 3.63
N ILE A 76 2.84 5.57 2.70
CA ILE A 76 2.25 5.40 1.36
C ILE A 76 3.26 5.92 0.34
N ILE A 77 3.76 5.03 -0.53
CA ILE A 77 4.83 5.36 -1.48
C ILE A 77 4.33 5.10 -2.91
N PRO A 78 4.22 6.11 -3.78
CA PRO A 78 3.93 5.88 -5.19
C PRO A 78 5.06 5.07 -5.82
N SER A 79 4.73 4.03 -6.60
CA SER A 79 5.73 3.18 -7.23
C SER A 79 5.51 3.07 -8.74
N ARG A 80 6.25 3.90 -9.49
CA ARG A 80 6.27 3.85 -10.96
C ARG A 80 6.58 2.46 -11.51
N LYS A 81 7.53 1.75 -10.87
CA LYS A 81 7.88 0.37 -11.26
C LYS A 81 6.68 -0.55 -11.11
N ALA A 82 6.03 -0.50 -9.94
CA ALA A 82 4.86 -1.33 -9.68
C ALA A 82 3.69 -1.00 -10.62
N THR A 83 3.46 0.29 -10.91
CA THR A 83 2.43 0.72 -11.88
C THR A 83 2.68 0.18 -13.27
N ARG A 84 3.92 0.24 -13.77
CA ARG A 84 4.27 -0.32 -15.08
C ARG A 84 4.06 -1.83 -15.12
N ASP A 85 4.57 -2.52 -14.09
CA ASP A 85 4.47 -3.97 -13.99
C ASP A 85 2.98 -4.39 -13.90
N TYR A 86 2.14 -3.66 -13.15
CA TYR A 86 0.67 -3.84 -13.09
C TYR A 86 0.00 -3.69 -14.45
N ARG A 87 0.31 -2.60 -15.19
CA ARG A 87 -0.26 -2.36 -16.51
C ARG A 87 0.15 -3.41 -17.52
N SER A 88 1.40 -3.84 -17.49
CA SER A 88 1.89 -4.90 -18.40
C SER A 88 1.11 -6.20 -18.19
N GLU A 89 0.85 -6.58 -16.94
CA GLU A 89 0.02 -7.75 -16.62
C GLU A 89 -1.45 -7.57 -17.05
N HIS A 90 -2.02 -6.36 -17.02
CA HIS A 90 -3.42 -6.13 -17.39
C HIS A 90 -3.62 -5.99 -18.91
N ASP A 91 -2.65 -5.40 -19.62
CA ASP A 91 -2.67 -5.29 -21.08
C ASP A 91 -2.54 -6.68 -21.72
N GLU A 92 -1.78 -7.61 -21.13
CA GLU A 92 -1.66 -9.01 -21.58
C GLU A 92 -2.96 -9.84 -21.40
N ASN A 93 -3.88 -9.39 -20.54
CA ASN A 93 -5.17 -10.07 -20.32
C ASN A 93 -6.32 -9.49 -21.16
N ALA A 94 -6.04 -8.49 -22.01
CA ALA A 94 -7.03 -7.80 -22.84
C ALA A 94 -7.06 -8.28 -24.31
N ASP A 95 -6.25 -9.29 -24.67
CA ASP A 95 -6.20 -9.93 -26.00
C ASP A 95 -6.76 -11.37 -25.97
#